data_AF-A0A1B6G054-F1
#
_entry.id   AF-A0A1B6G054-F1
#
_cell.length_a   1.000
_cell.length_b   1.000
_cell.length_c   1.000
_cell.angle_alpha   90.00
_cell.angle_beta   90.00
_cell.angle_gamma   90.00
#
_symmetry.space_group_name_H-M   'P 1'
#
loop_
_entity.id
_entity.type
_entity.pdbx_description
1 polymer ?
#
loop_
_entity_poly.entity_id
_entity_poly.type
_entity_poly.pdbx_seq_one_letter_code
_entity_poly.pdbx_strand_id
1 'polypeptide(L)'
;MVALKLDIAGRKGLLLLDPGYHIARVVTVMEDELYPHTGWFMQTQEEHCRKDYNYSFSANSNYVIWKVKERRGDGPEKLSHSAVFVARPFLTPVDVTERRNLVYNFRSLLSRDTKGHLTAGIYFPVLDNTVGKFTLFYDVNDVKKREKMSFSDFKTMPNMLDKKQQQMIEECNKLLGFRSGELYAILHNLANLLSDSSFISQLLLINRDINDVAENN
;
A
#
# COMPACT_ATOMS: atom_id res chain seq x y z
N MET A 1 2.94 5.77 -10.18
CA MET A 1 4.24 6.46 -10.16
C MET A 1 4.33 7.50 -11.27
N VAL A 2 4.72 8.72 -10.91
CA VAL A 2 5.02 9.85 -11.80
C VAL A 2 6.51 10.16 -11.69
N ALA A 3 7.15 10.43 -12.83
CA ALA A 3 8.57 10.74 -12.92
C ALA A 3 8.74 12.13 -13.56
N LEU A 4 9.24 13.10 -12.81
CA LEU A 4 9.46 14.46 -13.28
C LEU A 4 10.96 14.70 -13.49
N LYS A 5 11.36 14.97 -14.74
CA LYS A 5 12.74 15.36 -15.06
C LYS A 5 13.02 16.75 -14.51
N LEU A 6 14.21 16.93 -13.95
CA LEU A 6 14.69 18.20 -13.41
C LEU A 6 16.11 18.47 -13.86
N ASP A 7 16.46 19.75 -13.88
CA ASP A 7 17.81 20.26 -14.09
C ASP A 7 18.10 21.27 -12.99
N ILE A 8 19.13 21.02 -12.18
CA ILE A 8 19.58 21.91 -11.11
C ILE A 8 21.01 22.32 -11.44
N ALA A 9 21.17 23.56 -11.92
CA ALA A 9 22.46 24.12 -12.29
C ALA A 9 23.25 23.24 -13.29
N GLY A 10 22.57 22.71 -14.31
CA GLY A 10 23.14 21.83 -15.34
C GLY A 10 23.23 20.36 -14.93
N ARG A 11 22.85 20.03 -13.69
CA ARG A 11 22.87 18.65 -13.16
C ARG A 11 21.49 18.05 -13.31
N LYS A 12 21.41 17.02 -14.15
CA LYS A 12 20.15 16.34 -14.44
C LYS A 12 19.74 15.41 -13.32
N GLY A 13 18.44 15.29 -13.14
CA GLY A 13 17.87 14.35 -12.21
C GLY A 13 16.40 14.04 -12.49
N LEU A 14 15.81 13.33 -11.55
CA LEU A 14 14.43 12.92 -11.59
C LEU A 14 13.80 12.98 -10.20
N LEU A 15 12.59 13.52 -10.10
CA LEU A 15 11.72 13.31 -8.94
C LEU A 15 10.78 12.15 -9.24
N LEU A 16 10.84 11.13 -8.39
CA LEU A 16 9.89 10.03 -8.38
C LEU A 16 8.81 10.31 -7.33
N LEU A 17 7.57 10.30 -7.81
CA LEU A 17 6.36 10.58 -7.05
C LEU A 17 5.44 9.37 -7.19
N ASP A 18 5.36 8.54 -6.14
CA ASP A 18 4.41 7.43 -6.10
C ASP A 18 3.53 7.45 -4.84
N PRO A 19 2.85 8.58 -4.56
CA PRO A 19 2.08 8.73 -3.34
C PRO A 19 0.95 7.69 -3.31
N GLY A 20 1.00 6.82 -2.31
CA GLY A 20 -0.06 5.83 -2.02
C GLY A 20 0.25 4.39 -2.41
N TYR A 21 1.38 4.09 -3.04
CA TYR A 21 1.73 2.71 -3.42
C TYR A 21 3.10 2.26 -2.92
N HIS A 22 4.18 2.42 -3.70
CA HIS A 22 5.49 1.87 -3.34
C HIS A 22 6.35 2.80 -2.48
N ILE A 23 6.17 4.13 -2.60
CA ILE A 23 7.05 5.09 -1.93
C ILE A 23 6.21 6.12 -1.17
N ALA A 24 6.48 6.21 0.13
CA ALA A 24 5.76 7.08 1.07
C ALA A 24 6.13 8.58 0.91
N ARG A 25 7.20 8.86 0.17
CA ARG A 25 7.84 10.17 0.04
C ARG A 25 8.25 10.45 -1.41
N VAL A 26 8.55 11.72 -1.68
CA VAL A 26 9.26 12.10 -2.90
C VAL A 26 10.69 11.60 -2.85
N VAL A 27 11.16 11.00 -3.94
CA VAL A 27 12.56 10.54 -4.10
C VAL A 27 13.22 11.33 -5.21
N THR A 28 14.33 11.97 -4.89
CA THR A 28 15.18 12.67 -5.85
C THR A 28 16.34 11.79 -6.28
N VAL A 29 16.46 11.55 -7.58
CA VAL A 29 17.54 10.77 -8.18
C VAL A 29 18.35 11.70 -9.07
N MET A 30 19.52 12.13 -8.62
CA MET A 30 20.47 12.89 -9.45
C MET A 30 21.39 11.94 -10.23
N GLU A 31 21.77 12.30 -11.46
CA GLU A 31 22.73 11.53 -12.27
C GLU A 31 24.13 11.47 -11.65
N ASP A 32 24.52 12.51 -10.90
CA ASP A 32 25.81 12.60 -10.21
C ASP A 32 25.81 11.97 -8.81
N GLU A 33 24.65 11.48 -8.34
CA GLU A 33 24.41 10.97 -6.98
C GLU A 33 24.75 11.97 -5.84
N LEU A 34 24.93 13.26 -6.14
CA LEU A 34 25.20 14.31 -5.16
C LEU A 34 23.90 14.97 -4.67
N TYR A 35 23.96 15.68 -3.54
CA TYR A 35 22.82 16.46 -3.04
C TYR A 35 22.20 17.32 -4.16
N PRO A 36 20.87 17.27 -4.37
CA PRO A 36 19.82 16.73 -3.48
C PRO A 36 19.42 15.25 -3.68
N HIS A 37 20.30 14.38 -4.20
CA HIS A 37 20.06 12.93 -4.31
C HIS A 37 19.64 12.32 -2.96
N THR A 38 18.60 11.47 -2.97
CA THR A 38 17.99 10.94 -1.73
C THR A 38 18.83 9.84 -1.07
N GLY A 39 19.55 9.01 -1.83
CA GLY A 39 20.36 7.93 -1.29
C GLY A 39 19.51 6.77 -0.75
N TRP A 40 20.05 6.03 0.20
CA TRP A 40 19.31 4.97 0.90
C TRP A 40 18.35 5.59 1.91
N PHE A 41 17.11 5.12 1.92
CA PHE A 41 16.13 5.50 2.93
C PHE A 41 15.33 4.29 3.39
N MET A 42 14.89 4.34 4.64
CA MET A 42 14.08 3.29 5.24
C MET A 42 12.63 3.43 4.79
N GLN A 43 12.10 2.39 4.17
CA GLN A 43 10.70 2.31 3.74
C GLN A 43 9.83 1.59 4.78
N THR A 44 10.38 0.59 5.47
CA THR A 44 9.62 -0.18 6.47
C THR A 44 10.54 -0.58 7.61
N GLN A 45 10.08 -0.35 8.84
CA GLN A 45 10.67 -0.88 10.05
C GLN A 45 9.55 -1.48 10.92
N GLU A 46 9.55 -2.79 11.03
CA GLU A 46 8.72 -3.58 11.93
C GLU A 46 9.61 -4.54 12.71
N GLU A 47 9.13 -5.05 13.85
CA GLU A 47 9.87 -5.92 14.78
C GLU A 47 10.57 -7.10 14.07
N HIS A 48 9.95 -7.64 13.02
CA HIS A 48 10.47 -8.77 12.26
C HIS A 48 10.75 -8.44 10.78
N CYS A 49 10.76 -7.17 10.38
CA CYS A 49 10.97 -6.81 8.98
C CYS A 49 11.57 -5.40 8.83
N ARG A 50 12.70 -5.32 8.14
CA ARG A 50 13.31 -4.05 7.72
C ARG A 50 13.45 -4.01 6.20
N LYS A 51 13.03 -2.90 5.58
CA LYS A 51 13.21 -2.63 4.16
C LYS A 51 13.78 -1.24 3.94
N ASP A 52 14.95 -1.19 3.30
CA ASP A 52 15.59 0.04 2.85
C ASP A 52 15.59 0.09 1.31
N TYR A 53 15.28 1.25 0.74
CA TYR A 53 15.23 1.49 -0.70
C TYR A 53 16.31 2.47 -1.13
N ASN A 54 16.80 2.30 -2.35
CA ASN A 54 17.66 3.27 -3.03
C ASN A 54 17.32 3.30 -4.52
N TYR A 55 17.43 4.50 -5.11
CA TYR A 55 17.14 4.73 -6.52
C TYR A 55 18.35 5.42 -7.14
N SER A 56 18.87 4.84 -8.22
CA SER A 56 20.01 5.37 -8.97
C SER A 56 19.76 5.24 -10.48
N PHE A 57 20.36 6.09 -11.31
CA PHE A 57 20.26 5.88 -12.76
C PHE A 57 21.00 4.60 -13.19
N SER A 58 20.54 4.01 -14.30
CA SER A 58 21.33 3.04 -15.06
C SER A 58 22.49 3.75 -15.75
N ALA A 59 23.50 2.99 -16.20
CA ALA A 59 24.68 3.55 -16.88
C ALA A 59 24.36 4.41 -18.11
N ASN A 60 23.22 4.18 -18.77
CA ASN A 60 22.75 4.95 -19.93
C ASN A 60 21.64 5.97 -19.60
N SER A 61 21.35 6.21 -18.31
CA SER A 61 20.27 7.07 -17.80
C SER A 61 18.86 6.78 -18.32
N ASN A 62 18.67 5.70 -19.08
CA ASN A 62 17.36 5.35 -19.64
C ASN A 62 16.45 4.72 -18.59
N TYR A 63 17.02 4.18 -17.52
CA TYR A 63 16.31 3.57 -16.43
C TYR A 63 16.72 4.19 -15.09
N VAL A 64 15.80 4.17 -14.15
CA VAL A 64 16.11 4.26 -12.72
C VAL A 64 16.07 2.86 -12.14
N ILE A 65 17.16 2.46 -11.51
CA ILE A 65 17.32 1.20 -10.79
C ILE A 65 16.83 1.40 -9.37
N TRP A 66 15.79 0.66 -9.00
CA TRP A 66 15.27 0.56 -7.65
C TRP A 66 15.91 -0.64 -6.95
N LYS A 67 16.71 -0.38 -5.93
CA LYS A 67 17.36 -1.38 -5.08
C LYS A 67 16.61 -1.53 -3.77
N VAL A 68 16.39 -2.76 -3.34
CA VAL A 68 15.73 -3.08 -2.07
C VAL A 68 16.65 -3.95 -1.24
N LYS A 69 16.99 -3.48 -0.04
CA LYS A 69 17.57 -4.31 1.03
C LYS A 69 16.44 -4.74 1.96
N GLU A 70 16.15 -6.02 2.04
CA GLU A 70 15.14 -6.59 2.93
C GLU A 70 15.78 -7.55 3.92
N ARG A 71 15.47 -7.38 5.21
CA ARG A 71 15.78 -8.33 6.28
C ARG A 71 14.48 -8.75 6.98
N ARG A 72 14.29 -10.05 7.18
CA ARG A 72 13.13 -10.59 7.91
C ARG A 72 13.60 -11.40 9.12
N GLY A 73 13.20 -10.97 10.32
CA GLY A 73 13.68 -11.51 11.59
C GLY A 73 15.21 -11.55 11.64
N ASP A 74 15.75 -12.68 12.09
CA ASP A 74 17.20 -12.95 12.14
C ASP A 74 17.75 -13.53 10.83
N GLY A 75 16.95 -13.54 9.75
CA GLY A 75 17.38 -14.02 8.45
C GLY A 75 18.41 -13.13 7.77
N PRO A 76 19.12 -13.64 6.74
CA PRO A 76 20.08 -12.85 5.98
C PRO A 76 19.40 -11.71 5.22
N GLU A 77 20.14 -10.62 5.03
CA GLU A 77 19.72 -9.51 4.18
C GLU A 77 19.66 -9.96 2.71
N LYS A 78 18.53 -9.72 2.06
CA LYS A 78 18.33 -9.96 0.64
C LYS A 78 18.38 -8.65 -0.11
N LEU A 79 19.12 -8.63 -1.21
CA LEU A 79 19.18 -7.51 -2.14
C LEU A 79 18.42 -7.88 -3.42
N SER A 80 17.42 -7.08 -3.78
CA SER A 80 16.71 -7.20 -5.06
C SER A 80 16.77 -5.90 -5.84
N HIS A 81 16.60 -6.02 -7.16
CA HIS A 81 16.67 -4.92 -8.10
C HIS A 81 15.42 -4.91 -8.99
N SER A 82 14.95 -3.72 -9.32
CA SER A 82 13.92 -3.48 -10.32
C SER A 82 14.31 -2.26 -11.15
N ALA A 83 13.75 -2.12 -12.35
CA ALA A 83 14.08 -1.03 -13.26
C ALA A 83 12.82 -0.28 -13.69
N VAL A 84 12.92 1.04 -13.72
CA VAL A 84 11.87 1.96 -14.17
C VAL A 84 12.39 2.66 -15.41
N PHE A 85 11.74 2.51 -16.56
CA PHE A 85 12.12 3.22 -17.78
C PHE A 85 11.71 4.70 -17.72
N VAL A 86 12.66 5.61 -17.96
CA VAL A 86 12.48 7.07 -17.81
C VAL A 86 13.00 7.88 -19.02
N ALA A 87 13.47 7.20 -20.08
CA ALA A 87 14.05 7.87 -21.23
C ALA A 87 13.03 8.67 -22.05
N ARG A 88 11.75 8.26 -22.03
CA ARG A 88 10.69 8.88 -22.85
C ARG A 88 9.61 9.56 -22.00
N PRO A 89 9.00 10.65 -22.51
CA PRO A 89 7.86 11.26 -21.86
C PRO A 89 6.69 10.28 -21.85
N PHE A 90 5.82 10.43 -20.84
CA PHE A 90 4.52 9.80 -20.82
C PHE A 90 3.68 10.33 -21.99
N LEU A 91 3.20 9.44 -22.87
CA LEU A 91 2.44 9.82 -24.06
C LEU A 91 0.94 9.62 -23.85
N THR A 92 0.53 8.44 -23.42
CA THR A 92 -0.88 8.09 -23.23
C THR A 92 -1.05 7.29 -21.94
N PRO A 93 -2.17 7.43 -21.21
CA PRO A 93 -2.46 6.57 -20.08
C PRO A 93 -2.63 5.11 -20.48
N VAL A 94 -3.11 4.81 -21.68
CA VAL A 94 -3.53 3.45 -22.08
C VAL A 94 -2.36 2.44 -22.10
N ASP A 95 -1.15 2.88 -22.45
CA ASP A 95 0.00 1.99 -22.65
C ASP A 95 0.92 1.85 -21.42
N VAL A 96 0.79 2.71 -20.43
CA VAL A 96 1.74 2.83 -19.31
C VAL A 96 1.08 3.03 -17.94
N THR A 97 -0.24 3.20 -17.86
CA THR A 97 -0.90 3.00 -16.57
C THR A 97 -0.85 1.52 -16.26
N GLU A 98 -0.29 1.16 -15.10
CA GLU A 98 -0.62 -0.10 -14.44
C GLU A 98 -2.11 -0.34 -14.66
N ARG A 99 -2.46 -1.43 -15.34
CA ARG A 99 -3.87 -1.82 -15.53
C ARG A 99 -4.40 -2.10 -14.14
N ARG A 100 -4.95 -1.07 -13.49
CA ARG A 100 -5.40 -1.17 -12.12
C ARG A 100 -6.53 -2.17 -12.11
N ASN A 101 -6.26 -3.30 -11.48
CA ASN A 101 -7.28 -4.27 -11.18
C ASN A 101 -8.20 -3.64 -10.12
N LEU A 102 -9.20 -2.87 -10.56
CA LEU A 102 -10.15 -2.20 -9.68
C LEU A 102 -10.92 -3.19 -8.80
N VAL A 103 -11.00 -4.44 -9.27
CA VAL A 103 -11.63 -5.55 -8.57
C VAL A 103 -10.61 -6.41 -7.83
N TYR A 104 -9.37 -5.91 -7.60
CA TYR A 104 -8.30 -6.63 -6.91
C TYR A 104 -8.83 -7.34 -5.68
N ASN A 105 -8.50 -8.59 -5.41
CA ASN A 105 -9.13 -9.30 -4.30
C ASN A 105 -8.51 -8.94 -2.93
N PHE A 106 -7.77 -7.84 -2.80
CA PHE A 106 -7.32 -7.29 -1.53
C PHE A 106 -7.80 -5.85 -1.35
N ARG A 107 -8.35 -5.55 -0.17
CA ARG A 107 -8.90 -4.24 0.18
C ARG A 107 -8.18 -3.68 1.39
N SER A 108 -8.00 -2.37 1.38
CA SER A 108 -7.42 -1.65 2.51
C SER A 108 -7.98 -0.24 2.61
N LEU A 109 -8.18 0.22 3.83
CA LEU A 109 -8.46 1.62 4.18
C LEU A 109 -7.36 2.06 5.14
N LEU A 110 -6.59 3.09 4.78
CA LEU A 110 -5.31 3.40 5.41
C LEU A 110 -5.22 4.91 5.72
N SER A 111 -4.71 5.23 6.90
CA SER A 111 -4.21 6.56 7.28
C SER A 111 -2.68 6.55 7.29
N ARG A 112 -2.09 7.70 6.93
CA ARG A 112 -0.64 7.89 6.87
C ARG A 112 -0.23 9.21 7.51
N ASP A 113 0.97 9.24 8.09
CA ASP A 113 1.61 10.47 8.56
C ASP A 113 2.12 11.32 7.38
N THR A 114 2.68 12.50 7.68
CA THR A 114 3.25 13.42 6.67
C THR A 114 4.50 12.88 5.98
N LYS A 115 5.12 11.82 6.53
CA LYS A 115 6.25 11.08 5.93
C LYS A 115 5.76 9.86 5.13
N GLY A 116 4.45 9.62 5.10
CA GLY A 116 3.75 8.55 4.42
C GLY A 116 3.80 7.18 5.13
N HIS A 117 4.24 7.11 6.39
CA HIS A 117 4.17 5.89 7.20
C HIS A 117 2.72 5.57 7.56
N LEU A 118 2.37 4.29 7.61
CA LEU A 118 1.03 3.85 8.03
C LEU A 118 0.81 4.11 9.52
N THR A 119 -0.26 4.81 9.87
CA THR A 119 -0.62 5.16 11.25
C THR A 119 -1.84 4.40 11.74
N ALA A 120 -2.81 4.11 10.86
CA ALA A 120 -4.00 3.33 11.18
C ALA A 120 -4.65 2.75 9.94
N GLY A 121 -5.50 1.76 10.12
CA GLY A 121 -6.33 1.25 9.05
C GLY A 121 -6.88 -0.14 9.26
N ILE A 122 -7.57 -0.60 8.23
CA ILE A 122 -8.01 -1.98 8.08
C ILE A 122 -7.54 -2.53 6.74
N TYR A 123 -7.28 -3.83 6.68
CA TYR A 123 -7.06 -4.53 5.42
C TYR A 123 -7.59 -5.96 5.48
N PHE A 124 -7.97 -6.50 4.32
CA PHE A 124 -8.47 -7.86 4.21
C PHE A 124 -8.40 -8.37 2.76
N PRO A 125 -8.15 -9.67 2.56
CA PRO A 125 -8.45 -10.31 1.30
C PRO A 125 -9.96 -10.58 1.18
N VAL A 126 -10.47 -10.51 -0.05
CA VAL A 126 -11.77 -11.00 -0.47
C VAL A 126 -11.54 -12.41 -1.01
N LEU A 127 -12.13 -13.41 -0.36
CA LEU A 127 -11.94 -14.82 -0.68
C LEU A 127 -13.31 -15.47 -0.87
N ASP A 128 -13.37 -16.44 -1.78
CA ASP A 128 -14.59 -17.20 -2.02
C ASP A 128 -14.98 -18.05 -0.79
N ASN A 129 -16.28 -18.17 -0.52
CA ASN A 129 -16.85 -19.07 0.49
C ASN A 129 -16.23 -19.02 1.90
N THR A 130 -15.67 -17.88 2.32
CA THR A 130 -15.14 -17.71 3.69
C THR A 130 -15.89 -16.64 4.46
N VAL A 131 -16.06 -16.86 5.77
CA VAL A 131 -16.46 -15.79 6.68
C VAL A 131 -15.29 -14.81 6.72
N GLY A 132 -15.44 -13.70 5.99
CA GLY A 132 -14.38 -12.72 5.80
C GLY A 132 -13.82 -12.24 7.14
N LYS A 133 -12.49 -12.18 7.23
CA LYS A 133 -11.77 -11.60 8.37
C LYS A 133 -10.97 -10.41 7.89
N PHE A 134 -10.88 -9.39 8.74
CA PHE A 134 -10.01 -8.25 8.49
C PHE A 134 -9.01 -8.07 9.61
N THR A 135 -7.92 -7.41 9.29
CA THR A 135 -6.95 -6.95 10.27
C THR A 135 -7.13 -5.47 10.46
N LEU A 136 -7.39 -5.07 11.69
CA LEU A 136 -7.37 -3.69 12.15
C LEU A 136 -6.01 -3.43 12.78
N PHE A 137 -5.42 -2.29 12.46
CA PHE A 137 -4.17 -1.86 13.07
C PHE A 137 -4.18 -0.35 13.29
N TYR A 138 -3.42 0.09 14.29
CA TYR A 138 -3.17 1.50 14.53
C TYR A 138 -1.94 1.69 15.41
N ASP A 139 -1.36 2.87 15.37
CA ASP A 139 -0.20 3.28 16.14
C ASP A 139 -0.61 4.29 17.22
N VAL A 140 -0.19 4.06 18.47
CA VAL A 140 -0.32 5.01 19.57
C VAL A 140 1.03 5.10 20.28
N ASN A 141 1.64 6.28 20.24
CA ASN A 141 2.95 6.56 20.86
C ASN A 141 4.04 5.58 20.40
N ASP A 142 4.16 5.36 19.08
CA ASP A 142 5.09 4.43 18.43
C ASP A 142 4.88 2.94 18.80
N VAL A 143 3.75 2.62 19.42
CA VAL A 143 3.33 1.25 19.72
C VAL A 143 2.23 0.82 18.75
N LYS A 144 2.62 0.00 17.77
CA LYS A 144 1.69 -0.62 16.82
C LYS A 144 0.81 -1.65 17.54
N LYS A 145 -0.50 -1.44 17.47
CA LYS A 145 -1.54 -2.39 17.86
C LYS A 145 -2.15 -3.03 16.61
N ARG A 146 -2.43 -4.33 16.69
CA ARG A 146 -3.03 -5.10 15.58
C ARG A 146 -3.95 -6.17 16.14
N GLU A 147 -5.13 -6.31 15.55
CA GLU A 147 -6.12 -7.32 15.92
C GLU A 147 -6.80 -7.86 14.67
N LYS A 148 -7.09 -9.16 14.65
CA LYS A 148 -7.82 -9.80 13.55
C LYS A 148 -9.26 -10.04 14.01
N MET A 149 -10.22 -9.46 13.30
CA MET A 149 -11.64 -9.52 13.64
C MET A 149 -12.43 -10.18 12.50
N SER A 150 -13.62 -10.69 12.79
CA SER A 150 -14.51 -11.29 11.81
C SER A 150 -15.56 -10.28 11.35
N PHE A 151 -15.86 -10.23 10.04
CA PHE A 151 -16.97 -9.42 9.54
C PHE A 151 -18.33 -9.93 10.07
N SER A 152 -18.44 -11.21 10.44
CA SER A 152 -19.66 -11.76 11.07
C SER A 152 -20.08 -11.01 12.32
N ASP A 153 -19.11 -10.50 13.08
CA ASP A 153 -19.35 -9.85 14.38
C ASP A 153 -20.06 -8.50 14.21
N PHE A 154 -20.09 -7.98 12.98
CA PHE A 154 -20.70 -6.71 12.61
C PHE A 154 -22.05 -6.88 11.89
N LYS A 155 -22.55 -8.11 11.66
CA LYS A 155 -23.83 -8.32 10.94
C LYS A 155 -25.07 -7.91 11.74
N THR A 156 -25.03 -8.08 13.05
CA THR A 156 -26.19 -7.89 13.93
C THR A 156 -25.97 -6.76 14.91
N MET A 157 -27.06 -6.09 15.30
CA MET A 157 -27.08 -5.10 16.37
C MET A 157 -27.91 -5.65 17.54
N PRO A 158 -27.38 -5.69 18.78
CA PRO A 158 -26.01 -5.32 19.15
C PRO A 158 -24.97 -6.31 18.57
N ASN A 159 -23.78 -5.80 18.28
CA ASN A 159 -22.65 -6.62 17.83
C ASN A 159 -22.14 -7.54 18.94
N MET A 160 -21.35 -8.55 18.56
CA MET A 160 -20.73 -9.49 19.49
C MET A 160 -19.32 -9.05 19.92
N LEU A 161 -19.01 -7.75 19.86
CA LEU A 161 -17.67 -7.24 20.15
C LEU A 161 -17.43 -7.10 21.65
N ASP A 162 -16.27 -7.55 22.11
CA ASP A 162 -15.82 -7.29 23.47
C ASP A 162 -15.39 -5.81 23.66
N LYS A 163 -15.21 -5.39 24.92
CA LYS A 163 -14.80 -4.01 25.26
C LYS A 163 -13.47 -3.61 24.62
N LYS A 164 -12.53 -4.54 24.49
CA LYS A 164 -11.21 -4.29 23.88
C LYS A 164 -11.36 -3.99 22.40
N GLN A 165 -12.12 -4.82 21.67
CA GLN A 165 -12.40 -4.66 20.26
C GLN A 165 -13.14 -3.34 19.97
N GLN A 166 -14.15 -3.01 20.78
CA GLN A 166 -14.86 -1.72 20.67
C GLN A 166 -13.91 -0.53 20.82
N GLN A 167 -13.02 -0.57 21.83
CA GLN A 167 -12.03 0.48 22.04
C GLN A 167 -11.02 0.57 20.88
N MET A 168 -10.57 -0.56 20.35
CA MET A 168 -9.66 -0.59 19.20
C MET A 168 -10.28 0.04 17.94
N ILE A 169 -11.56 -0.21 17.69
CA ILE A 169 -12.29 0.37 16.56
C ILE A 169 -12.42 1.88 16.74
N GLU A 170 -12.78 2.35 17.94
CA GLU A 170 -12.94 3.79 18.21
C GLU A 170 -11.61 4.55 18.07
N GLU A 171 -10.50 3.99 18.56
CA GLU A 171 -9.17 4.61 18.38
C GLU A 171 -8.75 4.63 16.91
N CYS A 172 -8.96 3.54 16.17
CA CYS A 172 -8.70 3.50 14.74
C CYS A 172 -9.57 4.51 13.97
N ASN A 173 -10.85 4.64 14.34
CA ASN A 173 -11.78 5.62 13.76
C ASN A 173 -11.26 7.06 13.89
N LYS A 174 -10.77 7.43 15.08
CA LYS A 174 -10.17 8.75 15.31
C LYS A 174 -8.92 8.98 14.46
N LEU A 175 -8.02 7.99 14.37
CA LEU A 175 -6.78 8.09 13.58
C LEU A 175 -7.01 8.08 12.07
N LEU A 176 -8.15 7.56 11.62
CA LEU A 176 -8.64 7.69 10.24
C LEU A 176 -9.27 9.08 9.97
N GLY A 177 -9.46 9.91 10.99
CA GLY A 177 -10.08 11.24 10.87
C GLY A 177 -11.59 11.19 10.69
N PHE A 178 -12.24 10.11 11.10
CA PHE A 178 -13.68 9.91 10.93
C PHE A 178 -14.51 10.44 12.11
N ARG A 179 -15.80 10.66 11.85
CA ARG A 179 -16.77 10.99 12.91
C ARG A 179 -16.99 9.77 13.80
N SER A 180 -17.41 9.98 15.04
CA SER A 180 -17.65 8.87 15.97
C SER A 180 -18.64 7.86 15.37
N GLY A 181 -18.28 6.57 15.42
CA GLY A 181 -19.07 5.45 14.89
C GLY A 181 -19.04 5.26 13.36
N GLU A 182 -18.35 6.09 12.59
CA GLU A 182 -18.34 6.00 11.13
C GLU A 182 -17.58 4.77 10.61
N LEU A 183 -16.41 4.44 11.16
CA LEU A 183 -15.69 3.19 10.85
C LEU A 183 -16.56 1.97 11.18
N TYR A 184 -17.31 2.03 12.27
CA TYR A 184 -18.22 0.96 12.65
C TYR A 184 -19.33 0.77 11.60
N ALA A 185 -19.94 1.86 11.13
CA ALA A 185 -20.94 1.82 10.06
C ALA A 185 -20.35 1.26 8.74
N ILE A 186 -19.11 1.63 8.41
CA ILE A 186 -18.38 1.07 7.26
C ILE A 186 -18.19 -0.45 7.43
N LEU A 187 -17.74 -0.92 8.59
CA LEU A 187 -17.53 -2.33 8.87
C LEU A 187 -18.84 -3.14 8.81
N HIS A 188 -19.96 -2.57 9.28
CA HIS A 188 -21.29 -3.16 9.15
C HIS A 188 -21.70 -3.30 7.67
N ASN A 189 -21.54 -2.23 6.88
CA ASN A 189 -21.86 -2.25 5.45
C ASN A 189 -20.98 -3.25 4.69
N LEU A 190 -19.68 -3.31 5.02
CA LEU A 190 -18.77 -4.31 4.47
C LEU A 190 -19.20 -5.73 4.84
N ALA A 191 -19.62 -5.97 6.08
CA ALA A 191 -20.11 -7.29 6.49
C ALA A 191 -21.33 -7.74 5.68
N ASN A 192 -22.26 -6.82 5.38
CA ASN A 192 -23.42 -7.11 4.55
C ASN A 192 -23.02 -7.37 3.09
N LEU A 193 -22.19 -6.50 2.50
CA LEU A 193 -21.71 -6.64 1.13
C LEU A 193 -20.93 -7.93 0.91
N LEU A 194 -20.03 -8.28 1.83
CA LEU A 194 -19.21 -9.49 1.75
C LEU A 194 -20.01 -10.77 2.01
N SER A 195 -21.28 -10.65 2.41
CA SER A 195 -22.19 -11.80 2.56
C SER A 195 -22.99 -12.10 1.30
N ASP A 196 -22.98 -11.20 0.32
CA ASP A 196 -23.58 -11.45 -0.98
C ASP A 196 -22.64 -12.33 -1.81
N SER A 197 -22.92 -13.64 -1.82
CA SER A 197 -22.11 -14.60 -2.55
C SER A 197 -22.10 -14.33 -4.06
N SER A 198 -23.19 -13.82 -4.63
CA SER A 198 -23.26 -13.49 -6.06
C SER A 198 -22.30 -12.34 -6.39
N PHE A 199 -22.31 -11.29 -5.58
CA PHE A 199 -21.37 -10.18 -5.70
C PHE A 199 -19.92 -10.63 -5.58
N ILE A 200 -19.60 -11.46 -4.58
CA ILE A 200 -18.24 -11.96 -4.36
C ILE A 200 -17.76 -12.83 -5.51
N SER A 201 -18.59 -13.76 -5.99
CA SER A 201 -18.26 -14.58 -7.15
C SER A 201 -18.02 -13.74 -8.40
N GLN A 202 -18.86 -12.73 -8.66
CA GLN A 202 -18.66 -11.81 -9.79
C GLN A 202 -17.35 -11.02 -9.67
N LEU A 203 -17.06 -10.47 -8.49
CA LEU A 203 -15.84 -9.71 -8.23
C LEU A 203 -14.58 -10.57 -8.47
N LEU A 204 -14.58 -11.81 -7.94
CA LEU A 204 -13.44 -12.72 -8.09
C LEU A 204 -13.29 -13.22 -9.52
N LEU A 205 -14.39 -13.42 -10.25
CA LEU A 205 -14.38 -13.78 -11.66
C LEU A 205 -13.72 -12.69 -12.50
N ILE A 206 -14.17 -11.43 -12.36
CA ILE A 206 -13.58 -10.30 -13.09
C ILE A 206 -12.09 -10.15 -12.73
N ASN A 207 -11.73 -10.33 -11.45
CA ASN A 207 -10.33 -10.28 -11.01
C ASN A 207 -9.47 -11.35 -11.69
N ARG A 208 -9.99 -12.57 -11.86
CA ARG A 208 -9.31 -13.65 -12.57
C ARG A 208 -9.17 -13.32 -14.06
N ASP A 209 -10.25 -12.92 -14.72
CA ASP A 209 -10.23 -12.63 -16.16
C ASP A 209 -9.26 -11.48 -16.49
N ILE A 210 -9.12 -10.47 -15.60
CA ILE A 210 -8.10 -9.41 -15.73
C ILE A 210 -6.68 -9.99 -15.66
N ASN A 211 -6.41 -10.91 -14.72
CA ASN A 211 -5.10 -11.53 -14.60
C ASN A 211 -4.78 -12.40 -15.83
N ASP A 212 -5.74 -13.18 -16.32
CA ASP A 212 -5.58 -14.01 -17.52
C ASP A 212 -5.24 -13.15 -18.75
N VAL A 213 -5.90 -11.99 -18.92
CA VAL A 213 -5.58 -11.03 -19.99
C VAL A 213 -4.19 -10.40 -19.79
N ALA A 214 -3.78 -10.16 -18.55
CA ALA A 214 -2.47 -9.59 -18.24
C ALA A 214 -1.31 -10.56 -18.51
N GLU A 215 -1.48 -11.85 -18.22
CA GLU A 215 -0.46 -12.89 -18.45
C GLU A 215 -0.21 -13.18 -19.94
N ASN A 216 -1.19 -12.89 -20.80
CA ASN A 216 -1.10 -13.10 -22.25
C ASN A 216 -0.51 -11.90 -23.04
N ASN A 217 0.02 -10.87 -22.36
CA ASN A 217 0.73 -9.73 -22.97
C ASN A 217 2.22 -9.74 -22.60
#